data_AF-A0A535X8U3-F1
#
_entry.id   AF-A0A535X8U3-F1
#
_cell.length_a   1.000
_cell.length_b   1.000
_cell.length_c   1.000
_cell.angle_alpha   90.00
_cell.angle_beta   90.00
_cell.angle_gamma   90.00
#
_symmetry.space_group_name_H-M   'P 1'
#
loop_
_entity.id
_entity.type
_entity.pdbx_description
1 polymer ?
#
loop_
_entity_poly.entity_id
_entity_poly.type
_entity_poly.pdbx_seq_one_letter_code
_entity_poly.pdbx_strand_id
1 'polypeptide(L)'
;MAAALAGHQGGVVATVNNPSEGLALYNASPKQLRPLCAFLPASPTTGVYSGLATCKSQGIPIDDYFIMRGIMAAPGLSPAQQAFWVDVFKKVYDSDEWKKFMTDNALQPDFRTGLDFRQFLSQYQQLHQDIATKFKWVS
;
A
#
# COMPACT_ATOMS: atom_id res chain seq x y z
N MET A 1 -15.81 -6.35 6.90
CA MET A 1 -14.87 -5.25 6.62
C MET A 1 -15.48 -4.22 5.67
N ALA A 2 -15.89 -4.58 4.44
CA ALA A 2 -16.43 -3.62 3.46
C ALA A 2 -17.67 -2.81 3.90
N ALA A 3 -18.62 -3.39 4.65
CA ALA A 3 -19.81 -2.65 5.10
C ALA A 3 -19.54 -1.52 6.13
N ALA A 4 -18.43 -1.62 6.88
CA ALA A 4 -18.01 -0.55 7.80
C ALA A 4 -17.42 0.66 7.06
N LEU A 5 -16.87 0.45 5.85
CA LEU A 5 -16.33 1.52 5.00
C LEU A 5 -17.41 2.43 4.41
N ALA A 6 -18.66 1.97 4.33
CA ALA A 6 -19.78 2.75 3.83
C ALA A 6 -20.35 3.75 4.86
N GLY A 7 -19.72 3.87 6.05
CA GLY A 7 -19.98 4.96 7.00
C GLY A 7 -21.19 4.81 7.92
N HIS A 8 -21.85 3.64 7.98
CA HIS A 8 -23.11 3.50 8.73
C HIS A 8 -23.21 2.29 9.68
N GLN A 9 -22.11 1.57 9.91
CA GLN A 9 -22.09 0.45 10.88
C GLN A 9 -20.96 0.63 11.90
N GLY A 10 -21.31 0.62 13.19
CA GLY A 10 -20.35 0.58 14.31
C GLY A 10 -19.63 1.90 14.63
N GLY A 11 -20.08 3.06 14.13
CA GLY A 11 -19.48 4.36 14.44
C GLY A 11 -18.15 4.66 13.74
N VAL A 12 -17.78 3.86 12.73
CA VAL A 12 -16.58 4.08 11.93
C VAL A 12 -16.79 5.28 10.99
N VAL A 13 -16.06 6.36 11.22
CA VAL A 13 -16.13 7.61 10.42
C VAL A 13 -14.96 7.80 9.44
N ALA A 14 -13.92 6.98 9.58
CA ALA A 14 -12.74 6.97 8.71
C ALA A 14 -12.06 5.60 8.72
N THR A 15 -11.34 5.29 7.64
CA THR A 15 -10.58 4.06 7.44
C THR A 15 -9.27 4.40 6.72
N VAL A 16 -8.23 3.62 6.98
CA VAL A 16 -6.89 3.73 6.36
C VAL A 16 -6.48 2.45 5.63
N ASN A 17 -7.46 1.63 5.27
CA ASN A 17 -7.21 0.36 4.56
C ASN A 17 -6.71 0.60 3.12
N ASN A 18 -6.30 -0.48 2.45
CA ASN A 18 -5.74 -0.40 1.10
C ASN A 18 -6.77 0.24 0.14
N PRO A 19 -6.41 1.28 -0.63
CA PRO A 19 -7.34 1.95 -1.55
C PRO A 19 -8.10 0.98 -2.48
N SER A 20 -7.45 -0.12 -2.89
CA SER A 20 -8.06 -1.16 -3.74
C SER A 20 -9.34 -1.77 -3.14
N GLU A 21 -9.41 -1.89 -1.82
CA GLU A 21 -10.54 -2.50 -1.10
C GLU A 21 -11.77 -1.57 -1.04
N GLY A 22 -11.57 -0.26 -1.23
CA GLY A 22 -12.62 0.74 -1.24
C GLY A 22 -13.21 1.02 -2.64
N LEU A 23 -12.64 0.44 -3.70
CA LEU A 23 -12.99 0.77 -5.09
C LEU A 23 -14.47 0.54 -5.40
N ALA A 24 -15.05 -0.57 -4.95
CA ALA A 24 -16.46 -0.88 -5.18
C ALA A 24 -17.39 0.18 -4.55
N LEU A 25 -17.06 0.65 -3.34
CA LEU A 25 -17.85 1.67 -2.63
C LEU A 25 -17.64 3.07 -3.21
N TYR A 26 -16.44 3.36 -3.70
CA TYR A 26 -16.13 4.61 -4.39
C TYR A 26 -16.81 4.71 -5.76
N ASN A 27 -16.92 3.58 -6.47
CA ASN A 27 -17.55 3.49 -7.80
C ASN A 27 -19.06 3.23 -7.73
N ALA A 28 -19.62 2.98 -6.55
CA ALA A 28 -21.06 2.83 -6.36
C ALA A 28 -21.82 4.11 -6.75
N SER A 29 -23.07 3.95 -7.15
CA SER A 29 -24.01 5.04 -7.41
C SER A 29 -25.28 4.80 -6.57
N PRO A 30 -25.56 5.63 -5.53
CA PRO A 30 -24.74 6.74 -5.06
C PRO A 30 -23.40 6.29 -4.44
N LYS A 31 -22.42 7.20 -4.41
CA LYS A 31 -21.11 6.93 -3.80
C LYS A 31 -21.28 6.59 -2.32
N GLN A 32 -20.62 5.53 -1.88
CA GLN A 32 -20.63 5.07 -0.48
C GLN A 32 -19.30 5.33 0.23
N LEU A 33 -18.28 5.79 -0.49
CA LEU A 33 -16.97 6.14 0.06
C LEU A 33 -16.48 7.46 -0.53
N ARG A 34 -15.89 8.29 0.33
CA ARG A 34 -15.24 9.56 -0.05
C ARG A 34 -13.76 9.53 0.35
N PRO A 35 -12.82 9.57 -0.61
CA PRO A 35 -11.40 9.69 -0.28
C PRO A 35 -11.12 11.05 0.35
N LEU A 36 -10.28 11.08 1.40
CA LEU A 36 -9.95 12.29 2.15
C LEU A 36 -8.58 12.86 1.77
N CYS A 37 -7.55 12.02 1.84
CA CYS A 37 -6.19 12.39 1.48
C CYS A 37 -5.33 11.17 1.14
N ALA A 38 -4.29 11.36 0.34
CA ALA A 38 -3.33 10.31 0.00
C ALA A 38 -2.13 10.31 0.96
N PHE A 39 -1.69 9.12 1.39
CA PHE A 39 -0.48 8.92 2.21
C PHE A 39 0.73 8.79 1.27
N LEU A 40 0.95 9.83 0.46
CA LEU A 40 1.96 9.87 -0.60
C LEU A 40 2.71 11.21 -0.57
N PRO A 41 3.97 11.23 -1.04
CA PRO A 41 4.77 12.46 -1.06
C PRO A 41 4.22 13.49 -2.06
N ALA A 42 3.47 13.03 -3.08
CA ALA A 42 2.78 13.86 -4.06
C ALA A 42 1.42 13.24 -4.42
N SER A 43 0.50 14.07 -4.92
CA SER A 43 -0.82 13.61 -5.36
C SER A 43 -0.71 12.56 -6.48
N PRO A 44 -1.54 11.50 -6.49
CA PRO A 44 -1.56 10.55 -7.58
C PRO A 44 -1.83 11.26 -8.91
N THR A 45 -1.10 10.90 -9.97
CA THR A 45 -1.29 11.46 -11.31
C THR A 45 -2.16 10.56 -12.20
N THR A 46 -2.34 9.30 -11.82
CA THR A 46 -3.06 8.28 -12.60
C THR A 46 -4.08 7.53 -11.75
N GLY A 47 -4.97 6.79 -12.41
CA GLY A 47 -5.99 5.96 -11.77
C GLY A 47 -7.16 6.76 -11.19
N VAL A 48 -8.07 6.06 -10.51
CA VAL A 48 -9.36 6.61 -10.06
C VAL A 48 -9.26 7.67 -8.96
N TYR A 49 -8.10 7.78 -8.31
CA TYR A 49 -7.78 8.75 -7.27
C TYR A 49 -6.82 9.85 -7.77
N SER A 50 -6.65 10.00 -9.08
CA SER A 50 -5.84 11.08 -9.66
C SER A 50 -6.29 12.45 -9.14
N GLY A 51 -5.33 13.28 -8.75
CA GLY A 51 -5.58 14.61 -8.19
C GLY A 51 -5.98 14.64 -6.71
N LEU A 52 -6.11 13.50 -6.03
CA LEU A 52 -6.39 13.48 -4.59
C LEU A 52 -5.27 14.18 -3.82
N ALA A 53 -5.61 15.19 -3.01
CA ALA A 53 -4.65 15.92 -2.20
C ALA A 53 -3.93 15.02 -1.19
N THR A 54 -2.64 15.25 -0.97
CA THR A 54 -1.87 14.51 0.05
C THR A 54 -2.27 14.96 1.45
N CYS A 55 -2.11 14.10 2.46
CA CYS A 55 -2.41 14.48 3.84
C CYS A 55 -1.51 15.63 4.31
N LYS A 56 -0.23 15.61 3.91
CA LYS A 56 0.74 16.69 4.17
C LYS A 56 0.27 18.03 3.62
N SER A 57 -0.25 18.08 2.39
CA SER A 57 -0.77 19.32 1.79
C SER A 57 -1.98 19.91 2.54
N GLN A 58 -2.64 19.09 3.35
CA GLN A 58 -3.79 19.47 4.18
C GLN A 58 -3.40 19.70 5.66
N GLY A 59 -2.09 19.77 5.97
CA GLY A 59 -1.59 20.03 7.33
C GLY A 59 -1.53 18.82 8.25
N ILE A 60 -1.79 17.60 7.74
CA ILE A 60 -1.65 16.36 8.49
C ILE A 60 -0.24 15.81 8.24
N PRO A 61 0.61 15.65 9.27
CA PRO A 61 2.03 15.33 9.11
C PRO A 61 2.26 13.83 8.81
N ILE A 62 1.75 13.37 7.66
CA ILE A 62 2.00 12.05 7.09
C ILE A 62 2.64 12.30 5.72
N ASP A 63 3.95 12.05 5.63
CA ASP A 63 4.73 12.23 4.40
C ASP A 63 4.40 11.13 3.39
N ASP A 64 4.50 9.87 3.82
CA ASP A 64 4.07 8.69 3.09
C ASP A 64 3.82 7.51 4.03
N TYR A 65 3.08 6.51 3.56
CA TYR A 65 2.94 5.21 4.20
C TYR A 65 2.36 4.20 3.21
N PHE A 66 3.01 3.04 3.08
CA PHE A 66 2.67 2.01 2.10
C PHE A 66 2.24 0.71 2.78
N ILE A 67 1.15 0.11 2.30
CA ILE A 67 0.79 -1.26 2.62
C ILE A 67 1.48 -2.16 1.59
N MET A 68 2.71 -2.58 1.90
CA MET A 68 3.53 -3.36 0.98
C MET A 68 3.06 -4.82 0.85
N ARG A 69 3.35 -5.42 -0.31
CA ARG A 69 3.24 -6.86 -0.55
C ARG A 69 4.62 -7.40 -0.87
N GLY A 70 5.05 -8.44 -0.14
CA GLY A 70 6.38 -9.01 -0.27
C GLY A 70 6.35 -10.53 -0.23
N ILE A 71 7.32 -11.15 -0.92
CA ILE A 71 7.53 -12.60 -0.89
C ILE A 71 8.85 -12.85 -0.17
N MET A 72 8.80 -13.67 0.88
CA MET A 72 9.97 -14.07 1.66
C MET A 72 10.13 -15.58 1.55
N ALA A 73 11.31 -16.03 1.14
CA ALA A 73 11.66 -17.45 1.16
C ALA A 73 12.17 -17.86 2.55
N ALA A 74 12.08 -19.15 2.84
CA ALA A 74 12.73 -19.74 4.02
C ALA A 74 14.26 -19.53 3.97
N PRO A 75 14.95 -19.49 5.14
CA PRO A 75 16.40 -19.45 5.16
C PRO A 75 17.01 -20.68 4.45
N GLY A 76 18.21 -20.51 3.88
CA GLY A 76 18.98 -21.62 3.30
C GLY A 76 18.89 -21.82 1.79
N LEU A 77 18.18 -20.93 1.06
CA LEU A 77 18.24 -20.93 -0.41
C LEU A 77 19.67 -20.68 -0.88
N SER A 78 20.13 -21.45 -1.86
CA SER A 78 21.36 -21.15 -2.58
C SER A 78 21.20 -19.87 -3.42
N PRO A 79 22.29 -19.17 -3.78
CA PRO A 79 22.23 -18.01 -4.66
C PRO A 79 21.51 -18.28 -5.99
N ALA A 80 21.67 -19.49 -6.56
CA ALA A 80 21.01 -19.88 -7.79
C ALA A 80 19.49 -20.06 -7.62
N GLN A 81 19.05 -20.65 -6.50
CA GLN A 81 17.62 -20.78 -6.19
C GLN A 81 16.97 -19.41 -5.96
N GLN A 82 17.66 -18.51 -5.26
CA GLN A 82 17.17 -17.16 -5.06
C GLN A 82 17.05 -16.40 -6.40
N ALA A 83 18.08 -16.49 -7.25
CA ALA A 83 18.08 -15.85 -8.56
C ALA A 83 16.95 -16.37 -9.46
N PHE A 84 16.70 -17.68 -9.46
CA PHE A 84 15.59 -18.29 -10.20
C PHE A 84 14.24 -17.66 -9.80
N TRP A 85 13.93 -17.57 -8.51
CA TRP A 85 12.66 -17.01 -8.06
C TRP A 85 12.55 -15.51 -8.33
N VAL A 86 13.64 -14.76 -8.15
CA VAL A 86 13.68 -13.33 -8.51
C VAL A 86 13.36 -13.12 -9.98
N ASP A 87 13.94 -13.93 -10.88
CA ASP A 87 13.66 -13.86 -12.32
C ASP A 87 12.19 -14.19 -12.65
N VAL A 88 11.63 -15.23 -12.02
CA VAL A 88 10.21 -15.57 -12.18
C VAL A 88 9.30 -14.42 -11.75
N PHE A 89 9.53 -13.83 -10.57
CA PHE A 89 8.71 -12.71 -10.09
C PHE A 89 8.93 -11.44 -10.91
N LYS A 90 10.13 -11.22 -11.45
CA LYS A 90 10.41 -10.10 -12.35
C LYS A 90 9.62 -10.23 -13.65
N LYS A 91 9.56 -11.43 -14.24
CA LYS A 91 8.74 -11.70 -15.44
C LYS A 91 7.26 -11.44 -15.20
N VAL A 92 6.73 -11.85 -14.05
CA VAL A 92 5.35 -11.53 -13.67
C VAL A 92 5.17 -10.03 -13.48
N TYR A 93 6.06 -9.36 -12.76
CA TYR A 93 6.00 -7.92 -12.53
C TYR A 93 6.02 -7.10 -13.82
N ASP A 94 6.79 -7.54 -14.81
CA ASP A 94 6.93 -6.87 -16.10
C ASP A 94 5.82 -7.20 -17.10
N SER A 95 4.96 -8.18 -16.80
CA SER A 95 3.86 -8.58 -17.68
C SER A 95 2.82 -7.46 -17.81
N ASP A 96 2.23 -7.35 -19.00
CA ASP A 96 1.21 -6.32 -19.25
C ASP A 96 -0.06 -6.58 -18.44
N GLU A 97 -0.39 -7.85 -18.20
CA GLU A 97 -1.49 -8.25 -17.34
C GLU A 97 -1.28 -7.76 -15.91
N TRP A 98 -0.06 -7.90 -15.37
CA TRP A 98 0.25 -7.43 -14.02
C TRP A 98 0.25 -5.89 -13.93
N LYS A 99 0.84 -5.20 -14.91
CA LYS A 99 0.81 -3.73 -14.99
C LYS A 99 -0.63 -3.20 -15.06
N LYS A 100 -1.48 -3.86 -15.88
CA LYS A 100 -2.91 -3.55 -15.95
C LYS A 100 -3.59 -3.80 -14.61
N PHE A 101 -3.35 -4.95 -13.98
CA PHE A 101 -3.91 -5.26 -12.67
C PHE A 101 -3.54 -4.22 -11.62
N MET A 102 -2.27 -3.80 -11.55
CA MET A 102 -1.83 -2.76 -10.62
C MET A 102 -2.55 -1.43 -10.87
N THR A 103 -2.68 -1.02 -12.13
CA THR A 103 -3.39 0.22 -12.52
C THR A 103 -4.87 0.17 -12.14
N ASP A 104 -5.55 -0.91 -12.50
CA ASP A 104 -7.00 -1.10 -12.26
C ASP A 104 -7.33 -1.15 -10.75
N ASN A 105 -6.36 -1.56 -9.92
CA ASN A 105 -6.53 -1.73 -8.48
C ASN A 105 -5.83 -0.64 -7.64
N ALA A 106 -5.44 0.49 -8.24
CA ALA A 106 -4.80 1.60 -7.54
C ALA A 106 -3.55 1.20 -6.72
N LEU A 107 -2.74 0.28 -7.25
CA LEU A 107 -1.48 -0.16 -6.64
C LEU A 107 -0.31 0.65 -7.17
N GLN A 108 0.67 0.93 -6.30
CA GLN A 108 1.91 1.60 -6.66
C GLN A 108 2.96 0.56 -7.10
N PRO A 109 3.48 0.65 -8.34
CA PRO A 109 4.53 -0.26 -8.81
C PRO A 109 5.85 0.00 -8.09
N ASP A 110 6.40 -1.02 -7.43
CA ASP A 110 7.73 -1.01 -6.83
C ASP A 110 8.27 -2.44 -6.80
N PHE A 111 9.40 -2.69 -7.47
CA PHE A 111 10.04 -4.01 -7.50
C PHE A 111 11.42 -3.91 -6.86
N ARG A 112 11.56 -4.51 -5.68
CA ARG A 112 12.83 -4.57 -4.93
C ARG A 112 13.18 -6.01 -4.63
N THR A 113 14.47 -6.31 -4.63
CA THR A 113 14.97 -7.63 -4.23
C THR A 113 16.25 -7.48 -3.43
N GLY A 114 16.77 -8.58 -2.89
CA GLY A 114 18.10 -8.61 -2.28
C GLY A 114 18.27 -7.61 -1.13
N LEU A 115 19.34 -6.81 -1.20
CA LEU A 115 19.68 -5.84 -0.16
C LEU A 115 18.66 -4.69 -0.08
N ASP A 116 18.22 -4.16 -1.23
CA ASP A 116 17.27 -3.04 -1.27
C ASP A 116 15.94 -3.41 -0.63
N PHE A 117 15.46 -4.64 -0.87
CA PHE A 117 14.25 -5.14 -0.22
C PHE A 117 14.44 -5.30 1.28
N ARG A 118 15.57 -5.86 1.73
CA ARG A 118 15.88 -5.99 3.16
C ARG A 118 15.97 -4.64 3.85
N GLN A 119 16.63 -3.66 3.24
CA GLN A 119 16.75 -2.32 3.77
C GLN A 119 15.38 -1.64 3.90
N PHE A 120 14.53 -1.78 2.87
CA PHE A 120 13.15 -1.29 2.93
C PHE A 120 12.37 -1.92 4.09
N LEU A 121 12.45 -3.24 4.28
CA LEU A 121 11.79 -3.94 5.39
C LEU A 121 12.29 -3.44 6.75
N SER A 122 13.60 -3.26 6.93
CA SER A 122 14.17 -2.74 8.18
C SER A 122 13.72 -1.31 8.48
N GLN A 123 13.67 -0.44 7.47
CA GLN A 123 13.17 0.93 7.61
C GLN A 123 11.68 0.95 7.99
N TYR A 124 10.87 0.14 7.31
CA TYR A 124 9.45 0.03 7.63
C TYR A 124 9.23 -0.58 9.02
N GLN A 125 10.01 -1.57 9.43
CA GLN A 125 9.94 -2.12 10.78
C GLN A 125 10.24 -1.04 11.83
N GLN A 126 11.29 -0.24 11.63
CA GLN A 126 11.63 0.86 12.53
C GLN A 126 10.50 1.89 12.61
N LEU A 127 9.93 2.30 11.47
CA LEU A 127 8.78 3.22 11.42
C LEU A 127 7.62 2.70 12.28
N HIS A 128 7.26 1.43 12.13
CA HIS A 128 6.18 0.84 12.92
C HIS A 128 6.50 0.76 14.41
N GLN A 129 7.75 0.44 14.77
CA GLN A 129 8.21 0.44 16.16
C GLN A 129 8.13 1.84 16.77
N ASP A 130 8.59 2.87 16.06
CA ASP A 130 8.53 4.25 16.51
C ASP A 130 7.10 4.72 16.75
N ILE A 131 6.18 4.38 15.83
CA ILE A 131 4.75 4.64 15.99
C ILE A 131 4.21 3.91 17.22
N ALA A 132 4.45 2.60 17.33
CA ALA A 132 3.93 1.78 18.42
C ALA A 132 4.45 2.25 19.79
N THR A 133 5.73 2.62 19.89
CA THR A 133 6.33 3.19 21.11
C THR A 133 5.75 4.56 21.43
N LYS A 134 5.65 5.46 20.44
CA LYS A 134 5.07 6.80 20.61
C LYS A 134 3.65 6.75 21.18
N PHE A 135 2.85 5.78 20.75
CA PHE A 135 1.48 5.57 21.20
C PHE A 135 1.33 4.53 22.32
N LYS A 136 2.44 4.02 22.87
CA LYS A 136 2.47 3.05 23.99
C LYS A 136 1.71 1.75 23.71
N TRP A 137 1.73 1.28 22.46
CA TRP A 137 1.16 -0.01 22.07
C TRP A 137 2.09 -1.18 22.39
N VAL A 138 3.38 -0.91 22.45
CA VAL A 138 4.41 -1.84 22.87
C VAL A 138 5.19 -1.21 24.01
N SER A 139 5.57 -2.04 24.98
CA SER A 139 6.34 -1.68 26.18
C SER A 139 7.83 -1.70 25.92
#